data_AF-A0A397GY53-F1
#
_entry.id   AF-A0A397GY53-F1
#
_cell.length_a   1.000
_cell.length_b   1.000
_cell.length_c   1.000
_cell.angle_alpha   90.00
_cell.angle_beta   90.00
_cell.angle_gamma   90.00
#
_symmetry.space_group_name_H-M   'P 1'
#
loop_
_entity.id
_entity.type
_entity.pdbx_description
1 polymer ?
#
loop_
_entity_poly.entity_id
_entity_poly.type
_entity_poly.pdbx_seq_one_letter_code
_entity_poly.pdbx_strand_id
1 'polypeptide(L)'
;MSGKKFFRNFVNVIILDDGFTVTRSDANPSMWPDTTPDINSEGVRVYYRPVNSSEAKGQHYLTKLGEALANALCKATPNLRIPKPMLKSFPQGYKLFERIRENHDNLPVRRDTYLFGSHVSLKFYSPREFEEHLLWLASDKESLCNCKYCTKNRQRKETETGATTIMKALSKKRFIDSSQDSPSTESRSTKRPRENVGNGYQKTQNSKKKYNTFRIGEITWVEVRYILDSQNEMIPKQITHWPAFVRDHNQITDLTDEEEISSSEPIIQYDLQILFYKENMRLKQKAILPWLALDSTNFVTEINKIDNDDRTELMSKFLKAIDYANDATSKTLEPFYSEEVISPRLRVIKGILIGPELLKENDYIRVKHDKQQQNAINLNKSPIFKIHYILHNEEIQRIELTGDIFVRVHQDQNVLVKINLSGQEHKIGLGDIAGRFYEKYSDISRCLLIDEYSNNRFQAEFFKEF
;
A
#
# COMPACT_ATOMS: atom_id res chain seq x y z
N MET A 1 28.89 15.12 2.63
CA MET A 1 27.98 14.01 2.27
C MET A 1 27.36 13.44 3.54
N SER A 2 26.19 13.94 3.94
CA SER A 2 25.46 13.46 5.12
C SER A 2 24.33 12.55 4.65
N GLY A 3 24.44 11.25 4.89
CA GLY A 3 23.44 10.27 4.51
C GLY A 3 22.15 10.50 5.28
N LYS A 4 21.04 10.75 4.57
CA LYS A 4 19.68 10.78 5.13
C LYS A 4 19.42 9.48 5.88
N LYS A 5 19.43 9.52 7.21
CA LYS A 5 19.01 8.39 8.06
C LYS A 5 17.50 8.26 7.95
N PHE A 6 17.02 7.29 7.18
CA PHE A 6 15.63 6.86 7.24
C PHE A 6 15.39 6.19 8.59
N PHE A 7 14.69 6.87 9.50
CA PHE A 7 14.21 6.23 10.72
C PHE A 7 12.98 5.39 10.37
N ARG A 8 13.07 4.07 10.55
CA ARG A 8 11.91 3.18 10.45
C ARG A 8 11.14 3.25 11.77
N ASN A 9 9.82 3.44 11.69
CA ASN A 9 8.95 3.30 12.85
C ASN A 9 8.52 1.84 12.99
N PHE A 10 8.85 1.20 14.10
CA PHE A 10 8.60 -0.23 14.34
C PHE A 10 7.28 -0.42 15.09
N VAL A 11 6.22 -0.72 14.35
CA VAL A 11 4.85 -0.89 14.90
C VAL A 11 4.36 -2.34 14.92
N ASN A 12 5.07 -3.24 14.23
CA ASN A 12 4.69 -4.65 14.08
C ASN A 12 5.59 -5.57 14.91
N VAL A 13 5.96 -5.13 16.12
CA VAL A 13 6.83 -5.88 17.03
C VAL A 13 6.23 -5.89 18.43
N ILE A 14 6.11 -7.07 19.01
CA ILE A 14 5.82 -7.27 20.44
C ILE A 14 7.14 -7.64 21.11
N ILE A 15 7.49 -6.87 22.15
CA ILE A 15 8.67 -7.14 23.00
C ILE A 15 8.17 -7.97 24.19
N LEU A 16 8.78 -9.13 24.38
CA LEU A 16 8.49 -10.07 25.46
C LEU A 16 9.75 -10.26 26.31
N ASP A 17 9.59 -10.80 27.51
CA ASP A 17 10.73 -11.12 28.38
C ASP A 17 11.67 -12.17 27.76
N ASP A 18 11.13 -13.05 26.93
CA ASP A 18 11.85 -14.15 26.28
C ASP A 18 12.24 -13.89 24.82
N GLY A 19 12.00 -12.68 24.28
CA GLY A 19 12.40 -12.31 22.92
C GLY A 19 11.43 -11.36 22.22
N PHE A 20 11.38 -11.44 20.89
CA PHE A 20 10.48 -10.65 20.06
C PHE A 20 9.51 -11.52 19.27
N THR A 21 8.33 -10.98 19.02
CA THR A 21 7.41 -11.48 18.00
C THR A 21 7.15 -10.38 16.99
N VAL A 22 7.46 -10.66 15.71
CA VAL A 22 7.05 -9.79 14.60
C VAL A 22 5.65 -10.21 14.17
N THR A 23 4.68 -9.32 14.30
CA THR A 23 3.25 -9.62 14.14
C THR A 23 2.79 -9.64 12.70
N ARG A 24 3.57 -9.06 11.79
CA ARG A 24 3.26 -8.99 10.37
C ARG A 24 4.13 -9.96 9.56
N SER A 25 3.55 -10.54 8.52
CA SER A 25 4.26 -11.36 7.56
C SER A 25 3.79 -11.11 6.13
N ASP A 26 4.67 -11.36 5.17
CA ASP A 26 4.39 -11.47 3.74
C ASP A 26 4.69 -12.88 3.21
N ALA A 27 4.85 -13.86 4.09
CA ALA A 27 5.13 -15.22 3.70
C ALA A 27 3.89 -16.04 3.40
N ASN A 28 4.03 -16.90 2.39
CA ASN A 28 3.05 -17.90 2.01
C ASN A 28 3.69 -19.30 2.10
N PRO A 29 3.12 -20.23 2.89
CA PRO A 29 3.62 -21.60 3.00
C PRO A 29 3.70 -22.38 1.67
N SER A 30 2.97 -21.98 0.63
CA SER A 30 3.09 -22.58 -0.71
C SER A 30 4.46 -22.31 -1.36
N MET A 31 5.21 -21.34 -0.84
CA MET A 31 6.57 -21.03 -1.27
C MET A 31 7.63 -21.91 -0.60
N TRP A 32 7.23 -22.86 0.27
CA TRP A 32 8.15 -23.82 0.86
C TRP A 32 8.61 -24.85 -0.18
N PRO A 33 9.85 -25.36 -0.06
CA PRO A 33 10.35 -26.36 -0.99
C PRO A 33 9.64 -27.69 -0.75
N ASP A 34 9.53 -28.50 -1.81
CA ASP A 34 9.21 -29.90 -1.66
C ASP A 34 10.31 -30.61 -0.86
N THR A 35 9.90 -31.47 0.06
CA THR A 35 10.77 -32.31 0.89
C THR A 35 10.97 -33.70 0.31
N THR A 36 10.31 -34.03 -0.81
CA THR A 36 10.55 -35.29 -1.52
C THR A 36 11.99 -35.34 -2.04
N PRO A 37 12.71 -36.47 -1.84
CA PRO A 37 14.05 -36.61 -2.38
C PRO A 37 14.08 -36.75 -3.89
N ASP A 38 14.89 -35.90 -4.53
CA ASP A 38 15.24 -36.02 -5.94
C ASP A 38 16.56 -36.81 -6.06
N ILE A 39 16.60 -37.77 -6.99
CA ILE A 39 17.75 -38.64 -7.23
C ILE A 39 18.12 -38.49 -8.70
N ASN A 40 19.30 -37.94 -8.98
CA ASN A 40 19.75 -37.80 -10.36
C ASN A 40 20.30 -39.14 -10.92
N SER A 41 20.58 -39.15 -12.22
CA SER A 41 21.15 -40.32 -12.93
C SER A 41 22.52 -40.78 -12.40
N GLU A 42 23.18 -39.97 -11.57
CA GLU A 42 24.48 -40.25 -10.95
C GLU A 42 24.32 -40.74 -9.50
N GLY A 43 23.08 -40.97 -9.03
CA GLY A 43 22.80 -41.42 -7.66
C GLY A 43 22.95 -40.35 -6.58
N VAL A 44 23.17 -39.08 -6.94
CA VAL A 44 23.19 -37.95 -6.00
C VAL A 44 21.78 -37.69 -5.52
N ARG A 45 21.57 -37.77 -4.21
CA ARG A 45 20.28 -37.50 -3.57
C ARG A 45 20.24 -36.06 -3.04
N VAL A 46 19.25 -35.29 -3.46
CA VAL A 46 19.02 -33.91 -3.02
C VAL A 46 17.63 -33.79 -2.45
N TYR A 47 17.51 -33.28 -1.22
CA TYR A 47 16.21 -33.04 -0.58
C TYR A 47 16.27 -31.87 0.38
N TYR A 48 15.11 -31.33 0.73
CA TYR A 48 14.96 -30.36 1.80
C TYR A 48 14.40 -31.03 3.04
N ARG A 49 14.91 -30.65 4.21
CA ARG A 49 14.26 -30.96 5.50
C ARG A 49 13.94 -29.67 6.24
N PRO A 50 12.79 -29.59 6.94
CA PRO A 50 12.52 -28.46 7.82
C PRO A 50 13.50 -28.47 9.00
N VAL A 51 13.91 -27.28 9.43
CA VAL A 51 14.75 -27.07 10.62
C VAL A 51 13.89 -26.48 11.73
N ASN A 52 13.83 -27.16 12.87
CA ASN A 52 13.08 -26.68 14.02
C ASN A 52 13.78 -25.47 14.67
N SER A 53 12.98 -24.56 15.21
CA SER A 53 13.45 -23.47 16.07
C SER A 53 14.35 -23.93 17.21
N SER A 54 14.15 -25.12 17.78
CA SER A 54 14.99 -25.66 18.87
C SER A 54 16.36 -26.19 18.42
N GLU A 55 16.56 -26.45 17.13
CA GLU A 55 17.87 -26.89 16.60
C GLU A 55 18.87 -25.73 16.62
N ALA A 56 20.16 -26.03 16.77
CA ALA A 56 21.22 -25.02 16.84
C ALA A 56 21.20 -24.04 15.65
N LYS A 57 20.87 -24.52 14.44
CA LYS A 57 20.70 -23.68 13.25
C LYS A 57 19.47 -22.77 13.32
N GLY A 58 18.35 -23.29 13.83
CA GLY A 58 17.14 -22.49 14.08
C GLY A 58 17.40 -21.38 15.09
N GLN A 59 17.99 -21.73 16.24
CA GLN A 59 18.40 -20.77 17.28
C GLN A 59 19.38 -19.73 16.74
N HIS A 60 20.36 -20.13 15.92
CA HIS A 60 21.30 -19.20 15.29
C HIS A 60 20.58 -18.15 14.43
N TYR A 61 19.66 -18.58 13.56
CA TYR A 61 18.88 -17.66 12.73
C TYR A 61 18.03 -16.71 13.57
N LEU A 62 17.27 -17.23 14.53
CA LEU A 62 16.41 -16.44 15.40
C LEU A 62 17.18 -15.42 16.24
N THR A 63 18.37 -15.81 16.73
CA THR A 63 19.26 -14.93 17.48
C THR A 63 19.81 -13.82 16.58
N LYS A 64 20.36 -14.14 15.40
CA LYS A 64 20.94 -13.13 14.49
C LYS A 64 19.90 -12.11 14.03
N LEU A 65 18.70 -12.58 13.70
CA LEU A 65 17.59 -11.73 13.30
C LEU A 65 17.06 -10.88 14.46
N GLY A 66 16.99 -11.44 15.67
CA GLY A 66 16.61 -10.70 16.87
C GLY A 66 17.65 -9.65 17.28
N GLU A 67 18.95 -9.94 17.16
CA GLU A 67 20.03 -8.98 17.38
C GLU A 67 19.90 -7.78 16.43
N ALA A 68 19.63 -8.03 15.14
CA ALA A 68 19.42 -6.98 14.16
C ALA A 68 18.18 -6.13 14.49
N LEU A 69 17.06 -6.76 14.82
CA LEU A 69 15.83 -6.07 15.21
C LEU A 69 16.03 -5.26 16.49
N ALA A 70 16.70 -5.82 17.50
CA ALA A 70 17.04 -5.14 18.73
C ALA A 70 17.89 -3.90 18.49
N ASN A 71 18.94 -4.03 17.66
CA ASN A 71 19.80 -2.92 17.27
C ASN A 71 19.02 -1.82 16.55
N ALA A 72 18.06 -2.18 15.69
CA ALA A 72 17.24 -1.22 14.97
C ALA A 72 16.24 -0.51 15.91
N LEU A 73 15.60 -1.25 16.83
CA LEU A 73 14.70 -0.72 17.84
C LEU A 73 15.42 0.23 18.81
N CYS A 74 16.60 -0.15 19.32
CA CYS A 74 17.40 0.73 20.19
C CYS A 74 17.87 2.02 19.49
N LYS A 75 18.08 1.97 18.16
CA LYS A 75 18.39 3.16 17.36
C LYS A 75 17.18 4.07 17.16
N ALA A 76 15.98 3.49 17.00
CA ALA A 76 14.74 4.24 16.80
C ALA A 76 14.17 4.79 18.11
N THR A 77 14.31 4.04 19.20
CA THR A 77 13.76 4.35 20.53
C THR A 77 14.88 4.34 21.56
N PRO A 78 15.52 5.49 21.81
CA PRO A 78 16.54 5.63 22.85
C PRO A 78 15.99 5.17 24.21
N ASN A 79 16.81 4.47 25.00
CA ASN A 79 16.48 3.91 26.32
C ASN A 79 15.50 2.72 26.34
N LEU A 80 15.14 2.17 25.18
CA LEU A 80 14.39 0.92 25.13
C LEU A 80 15.21 -0.22 25.76
N ARG A 81 14.65 -0.86 26.79
CA ARG A 81 15.25 -2.06 27.39
C ARG A 81 14.78 -3.29 26.63
N ILE A 82 15.74 -4.09 26.19
CA ILE A 82 15.51 -5.32 25.46
C ILE A 82 16.02 -6.47 26.34
N PRO A 83 15.13 -7.25 26.97
CA PRO A 83 15.52 -8.34 27.87
C PRO A 83 16.34 -9.42 27.15
N LYS A 84 15.90 -9.80 25.94
CA LYS A 84 16.53 -10.87 25.16
C LYS A 84 16.50 -10.52 23.65
N PRO A 85 17.66 -10.30 22.99
CA PRO A 85 17.71 -9.90 21.59
C PRO A 85 17.56 -11.09 20.63
N MET A 86 16.46 -11.86 20.74
CA MET A 86 16.18 -12.99 19.85
C MET A 86 14.72 -13.00 19.40
N LEU A 87 14.46 -13.50 18.21
CA LEU A 87 13.08 -13.80 17.80
C LEU A 87 12.58 -15.06 18.50
N LYS A 88 11.33 -15.05 18.97
CA LYS A 88 10.67 -16.24 19.53
C LYS A 88 10.35 -17.27 18.44
N SER A 89 9.99 -16.78 17.26
CA SER A 89 9.76 -17.54 16.04
C SER A 89 10.02 -16.67 14.83
N PHE A 90 10.18 -17.28 13.65
CA PHE A 90 10.11 -16.52 12.40
C PHE A 90 8.73 -15.87 12.25
N PRO A 91 8.59 -14.78 11.46
CA PRO A 91 7.29 -14.23 11.11
C PRO A 91 6.39 -15.31 10.49
N GLN A 92 5.08 -15.21 10.70
CA GLN A 92 4.12 -16.26 10.31
C GLN A 92 4.30 -16.70 8.85
N GLY A 93 4.36 -18.01 8.60
CA GLY A 93 4.54 -18.55 7.24
C GLY A 93 5.99 -18.61 6.74
N TYR A 94 6.94 -17.95 7.40
CA TYR A 94 8.36 -18.20 7.15
C TYR A 94 8.82 -19.49 7.83
N LYS A 95 9.63 -20.27 7.13
CA LYS A 95 10.17 -21.52 7.67
C LYS A 95 11.58 -21.80 7.17
N LEU A 96 12.41 -22.31 8.08
CA LEU A 96 13.81 -22.63 7.80
C LEU A 96 13.89 -24.07 7.28
N PHE A 97 14.64 -24.25 6.20
CA PHE A 97 14.91 -25.56 5.62
C PHE A 97 16.42 -25.75 5.42
N GLU A 98 16.85 -27.00 5.51
CA GLU A 98 18.19 -27.42 5.13
C GLU A 98 18.10 -28.20 3.83
N ARG A 99 18.81 -27.75 2.80
CA ARG A 99 19.04 -28.52 1.59
C ARG A 99 20.21 -29.46 1.85
N ILE A 100 19.93 -30.74 1.77
CA ILE A 100 20.90 -31.81 1.93
C ILE A 100 21.24 -32.33 0.54
N ARG A 101 22.54 -32.43 0.24
CA ARG A 101 23.08 -33.09 -0.94
C ARG A 101 23.99 -34.23 -0.49
N GLU A 102 23.51 -35.44 -0.69
CA GLU A 102 24.26 -36.68 -0.48
C GLU A 102 24.88 -37.08 -1.82
N ASN A 103 26.20 -37.11 -1.87
CA ASN A 103 26.94 -37.50 -3.07
C ASN A 103 27.14 -39.02 -3.09
N HIS A 104 27.31 -39.58 -4.27
CA HIS A 104 27.92 -40.89 -4.42
C HIS A 104 29.42 -40.82 -4.02
N ASP A 105 30.00 -41.91 -3.52
CA ASP A 105 31.45 -42.06 -3.23
C ASP A 105 32.04 -41.42 -1.94
N ASN A 106 31.43 -41.62 -0.77
CA ASN A 106 31.99 -41.22 0.55
C ASN A 106 32.40 -39.74 0.70
N LEU A 107 32.01 -38.88 -0.25
CA LEU A 107 32.22 -37.44 -0.17
C LEU A 107 31.33 -36.85 0.93
N PRO A 108 31.81 -35.82 1.66
CA PRO A 108 31.06 -35.24 2.76
C PRO A 108 29.71 -34.68 2.30
N VAL A 109 28.66 -35.01 3.06
CA VAL A 109 27.29 -34.53 2.82
C VAL A 109 27.27 -33.01 2.98
N ARG A 110 26.86 -32.31 1.91
CA ARG A 110 26.73 -30.85 1.94
C ARG A 110 25.36 -30.47 2.50
N ARG A 111 25.35 -29.52 3.44
CA ARG A 111 24.14 -29.00 4.09
C ARG A 111 24.09 -27.49 4.02
N ASP A 112 23.23 -26.95 3.16
CA ASP A 112 23.00 -25.52 3.06
C ASP A 112 21.66 -25.15 3.73
N THR A 113 21.60 -24.04 4.46
CA THR A 113 20.39 -23.63 5.19
C THR A 113 19.77 -22.38 4.57
N TYR A 114 18.45 -22.40 4.41
CA TYR A 114 17.69 -21.40 3.67
C TYR A 114 16.40 -21.05 4.40
N LEU A 115 16.06 -19.78 4.43
CA LEU A 115 14.76 -19.32 4.91
C LEU A 115 13.80 -19.16 3.72
N PHE A 116 12.65 -19.81 3.79
CA PHE A 116 11.60 -19.79 2.76
C PHE A 116 10.34 -19.10 3.28
N GLY A 117 9.50 -18.66 2.33
CA GLY A 117 8.17 -18.10 2.62
C GLY A 117 7.84 -16.87 1.80
N SER A 118 8.82 -16.05 1.42
CA SER A 118 8.56 -14.79 0.73
C SER A 118 8.19 -14.94 -0.75
N HIS A 119 7.34 -14.03 -1.25
CA HIS A 119 7.06 -13.90 -2.68
C HIS A 119 8.14 -13.11 -3.44
N VAL A 120 8.98 -12.32 -2.76
CA VAL A 120 10.01 -11.51 -3.45
C VAL A 120 11.28 -12.30 -3.75
N SER A 121 11.52 -13.36 -2.98
CA SER A 121 12.61 -14.31 -3.21
C SER A 121 12.15 -15.69 -2.80
N LEU A 122 12.38 -16.68 -3.66
CA LEU A 122 12.13 -18.09 -3.34
C LEU A 122 12.83 -18.49 -2.04
N LYS A 123 14.03 -17.96 -1.76
CA LYS A 123 14.77 -18.22 -0.53
C LYS A 123 15.76 -17.12 -0.15
N PHE A 124 16.02 -16.99 1.14
CA PHE A 124 17.12 -16.19 1.69
C PHE A 124 18.25 -17.13 2.13
N TYR A 125 19.49 -16.85 1.71
CA TYR A 125 20.63 -17.74 1.90
C TYR A 125 21.29 -17.59 3.27
N SER A 126 20.97 -16.53 4.00
CA SER A 126 21.48 -16.29 5.35
C SER A 126 20.55 -15.36 6.14
N PRO A 127 20.68 -15.27 7.47
CA PRO A 127 19.96 -14.29 8.29
C PRO A 127 20.18 -12.86 7.78
N ARG A 128 21.42 -12.53 7.40
CA ARG A 128 21.82 -11.20 6.91
C ARG A 128 21.08 -10.79 5.64
N GLU A 129 20.74 -11.74 4.79
CA GLU A 129 19.99 -11.46 3.56
C GLU A 129 18.51 -11.19 3.83
N PHE A 130 17.97 -11.75 4.91
CA PHE A 130 16.59 -11.53 5.34
C PHE A 130 16.44 -10.31 6.27
N GLU A 131 17.52 -9.89 6.93
CA GLU A 131 17.55 -8.81 7.92
C GLU A 131 16.80 -7.55 7.48
N GLU A 132 17.16 -6.98 6.33
CA GLU A 132 16.51 -5.76 5.81
C GLU A 132 15.01 -5.93 5.55
N HIS A 133 14.61 -7.14 5.16
CA HIS A 133 13.21 -7.51 4.92
C HIS A 133 12.45 -7.69 6.23
N LEU A 134 13.06 -8.36 7.21
CA LEU A 134 12.52 -8.47 8.56
C LEU A 134 12.30 -7.11 9.20
N LEU A 135 13.29 -6.22 9.11
CA LEU A 135 13.18 -4.85 9.62
C LEU A 135 12.08 -4.07 8.91
N TRP A 136 11.78 -4.39 7.65
CA TRP A 136 10.67 -3.79 6.91
C TRP A 136 9.32 -4.38 7.35
N LEU A 137 9.24 -5.70 7.56
CA LEU A 137 8.04 -6.34 8.12
C LEU A 137 7.69 -5.81 9.51
N ALA A 138 8.71 -5.61 10.34
CA ALA A 138 8.61 -5.04 11.68
C ALA A 138 8.21 -3.55 11.69
N SER A 139 8.40 -2.84 10.57
CA SER A 139 8.06 -1.42 10.46
C SER A 139 6.62 -1.17 10.01
N ASP A 140 6.21 0.08 10.03
CA ASP A 140 4.98 0.60 9.41
C ASP A 140 4.89 0.42 7.88
N LYS A 141 5.98 -0.03 7.24
CA LYS A 141 6.15 -0.19 5.78
C LYS A 141 5.91 1.10 5.00
N GLU A 142 6.11 2.28 5.61
CA GLU A 142 5.99 3.55 4.90
C GLU A 142 7.02 3.65 3.76
N SER A 143 8.25 3.24 4.03
CA SER A 143 9.31 3.10 3.04
C SER A 143 9.23 1.76 2.31
N LEU A 144 9.56 1.77 1.01
CA LEU A 144 9.77 0.54 0.25
C LEU A 144 10.83 -0.34 0.91
N CYS A 145 10.69 -1.65 0.78
CA CYS A 145 11.71 -2.59 1.25
C CYS A 145 13.00 -2.40 0.45
N ASN A 146 14.12 -2.23 1.16
CA ASN A 146 15.46 -2.06 0.60
C ASN A 146 16.28 -3.35 0.60
N CYS A 147 15.66 -4.50 0.91
CA CYS A 147 16.37 -5.77 0.79
C CYS A 147 16.78 -5.99 -0.68
N LYS A 148 17.88 -6.74 -0.88
CA LYS A 148 18.46 -6.95 -2.21
C LYS A 148 17.49 -7.63 -3.20
N TYR A 149 16.46 -8.30 -2.71
CA TYR A 149 15.46 -9.00 -3.53
C TYR A 149 14.33 -8.07 -3.98
N CYS A 150 13.74 -7.32 -3.05
CA CYS A 150 12.73 -6.31 -3.36
C CYS A 150 13.26 -5.24 -4.33
N THR A 151 14.50 -4.79 -4.12
CA THR A 151 15.14 -3.77 -4.97
C THR A 151 15.35 -4.29 -6.40
N LYS A 152 15.86 -5.51 -6.57
CA LYS A 152 16.06 -6.12 -7.90
C LYS A 152 14.76 -6.34 -8.65
N ASN A 153 13.71 -6.81 -7.97
CA ASN A 153 12.41 -7.01 -8.61
C ASN A 153 11.77 -5.70 -9.06
N ARG A 154 11.96 -4.61 -8.30
CA ARG A 154 11.51 -3.28 -8.70
C ARG A 154 12.24 -2.77 -9.94
N GLN A 155 13.57 -2.88 -9.97
CA GLN A 155 14.37 -2.51 -11.15
C GLN A 155 13.97 -3.30 -12.40
N ARG A 156 13.70 -4.61 -12.28
CA ARG A 156 13.21 -5.43 -13.39
C ARG A 156 11.86 -4.96 -13.94
N LYS A 157 10.92 -4.67 -13.04
CA LYS A 157 9.60 -4.14 -13.43
C LYS A 157 9.69 -2.80 -14.12
N GLU A 158 10.53 -1.89 -13.62
CA GLU A 158 10.80 -0.58 -14.25
C GLU A 158 11.40 -0.74 -15.66
N THR A 159 12.29 -1.70 -15.88
CA THR A 159 12.84 -2.00 -17.22
C THR A 159 11.84 -2.70 -18.15
N GLU A 160 10.91 -3.50 -17.62
CA GLU A 160 9.88 -4.19 -18.43
C GLU A 160 8.74 -3.25 -18.84
N THR A 161 8.35 -2.30 -17.99
CA THR A 161 7.37 -1.26 -18.33
C THR A 161 7.92 -0.17 -19.26
N GLY A 162 9.25 -0.02 -19.34
CA GLY A 162 9.93 0.93 -20.23
C GLY A 162 10.34 0.37 -21.60
N ALA A 163 10.06 -0.90 -21.90
CA ALA A 163 10.56 -1.59 -23.10
C ALA A 163 9.48 -1.84 -24.19
N THR A 164 8.48 -0.98 -24.30
CA THR A 164 7.72 -0.83 -25.55
C THR A 164 7.89 0.61 -26.04
N THR A 165 8.64 0.74 -27.14
CA THR A 165 9.01 2.00 -27.83
C THR A 165 10.38 2.55 -27.40
N ILE A 166 11.31 2.59 -28.37
CA ILE A 166 12.66 3.18 -28.31
C ILE A 166 13.77 2.34 -27.65
N MET A 167 14.22 1.26 -28.32
CA MET A 167 15.66 0.87 -28.42
C MET A 167 15.83 -0.42 -29.25
N LYS A 168 15.32 -0.40 -30.50
CA LYS A 168 15.74 -1.36 -31.56
C LYS A 168 16.73 -0.75 -32.56
N ALA A 169 17.19 0.47 -32.30
CA ALA A 169 18.28 1.10 -33.03
C ALA A 169 19.43 1.32 -32.04
N LEU A 170 20.64 0.92 -32.44
CA LEU A 170 21.92 1.16 -31.77
C LEU A 170 22.39 0.15 -30.71
N SER A 171 22.51 -1.12 -31.09
CA SER A 171 23.52 -1.99 -30.47
C SER A 171 24.11 -2.97 -31.49
N LYS A 172 24.87 -2.42 -32.43
CA LYS A 172 25.79 -3.18 -33.28
C LYS A 172 27.11 -2.43 -33.38
N LYS A 173 27.96 -2.56 -32.36
CA LYS A 173 29.42 -2.70 -32.49
C LYS A 173 30.07 -2.96 -31.12
N ARG A 174 31.08 -3.84 -31.19
CA ARG A 174 31.89 -4.47 -30.15
C ARG A 174 32.83 -3.48 -29.44
N PHE A 175 33.33 -3.88 -28.26
CA PHE A 175 34.75 -4.03 -27.82
C PHE A 175 34.75 -4.02 -26.27
N ILE A 176 35.02 -5.13 -25.57
CA ILE A 176 36.32 -5.67 -25.06
C ILE A 176 37.19 -4.61 -24.33
N ASP A 177 37.42 -4.86 -23.04
CA ASP A 177 38.70 -4.89 -22.27
C ASP A 177 38.49 -4.28 -20.85
N SER A 178 38.46 -5.06 -19.76
CA SER A 178 39.54 -5.57 -18.86
C SER A 178 40.15 -4.57 -17.87
N SER A 179 40.36 -5.07 -16.64
CA SER A 179 41.38 -4.66 -15.65
C SER A 179 41.14 -3.30 -14.93
N GLN A 180 41.52 -3.03 -13.69
CA GLN A 180 42.04 -3.74 -12.50
C GLN A 180 42.02 -2.71 -11.33
N ASP A 181 42.23 -3.21 -10.12
CA ASP A 181 42.82 -2.54 -8.94
C ASP A 181 42.03 -1.64 -7.95
N SER A 182 42.20 -2.04 -6.69
CA SER A 182 41.88 -1.39 -5.39
C SER A 182 43.04 -0.41 -5.01
N PRO A 183 43.27 0.11 -3.76
CA PRO A 183 42.62 -0.11 -2.45
C PRO A 183 42.54 1.08 -1.46
N SER A 184 41.96 0.80 -0.26
CA SER A 184 42.21 1.39 1.09
C SER A 184 41.81 2.87 1.32
N THR A 185 41.42 3.36 2.51
CA THR A 185 41.97 3.14 3.86
C THR A 185 40.98 3.59 4.96
N GLU A 186 41.18 3.02 6.15
CA GLU A 186 40.51 3.23 7.44
C GLU A 186 40.53 4.68 7.99
N SER A 187 39.60 5.01 8.90
CA SER A 187 39.94 5.40 10.28
C SER A 187 38.72 5.80 11.11
N ARG A 188 38.91 5.72 12.43
CA ARG A 188 37.95 5.47 13.51
C ARG A 188 38.09 6.59 14.55
N SER A 189 37.00 7.17 15.05
CA SER A 189 36.93 7.81 16.38
C SER A 189 35.45 7.99 16.77
N THR A 190 34.90 7.28 17.77
CA THR A 190 34.91 7.50 19.23
C THR A 190 34.53 8.91 19.70
N LYS A 191 33.29 9.05 20.23
CA LYS A 191 32.98 9.67 21.54
C LYS A 191 31.49 9.51 21.92
N ARG A 192 31.28 9.12 23.19
CA ARG A 192 30.04 9.01 23.99
C ARG A 192 30.01 10.21 25.01
N PRO A 193 29.01 10.35 25.90
CA PRO A 193 27.68 10.92 25.69
C PRO A 193 27.40 12.07 26.69
N ARG A 194 26.24 12.75 26.62
CA ARG A 194 25.66 13.42 27.80
C ARG A 194 24.15 13.21 27.84
N GLU A 195 23.72 12.76 29.01
CA GLU A 195 22.36 12.53 29.46
C GLU A 195 21.63 13.86 29.66
N ASN A 196 20.32 13.88 29.42
CA ASN A 196 19.42 14.67 30.24
C ASN A 196 18.05 14.00 30.35
N VAL A 197 17.59 14.00 31.60
CA VAL A 197 16.43 13.33 32.17
C VAL A 197 15.17 14.17 31.94
N GLY A 198 14.03 13.53 31.69
CA GLY A 198 12.72 14.19 31.73
C GLY A 198 11.55 13.30 31.29
N ASN A 199 10.72 12.89 32.26
CA ASN A 199 9.38 12.29 32.16
C ASN A 199 8.52 12.93 31.05
N GLY A 200 7.64 12.26 30.31
CA GLY A 200 6.76 11.16 30.65
C GLY A 200 5.30 11.62 30.42
N TYR A 201 4.78 11.45 29.19
CA TYR A 201 3.35 11.41 28.83
C TYR A 201 3.25 10.85 27.40
N GLN A 202 2.82 9.60 27.22
CA GLN A 202 2.60 9.00 25.90
C GLN A 202 1.34 9.59 25.26
N LYS A 203 1.51 10.70 24.56
CA LYS A 203 0.60 11.17 23.53
C LYS A 203 0.91 10.33 22.29
N THR A 204 -0.04 9.53 21.82
CA THR A 204 0.01 8.87 20.51
C THR A 204 0.13 9.93 19.41
N GLN A 205 1.36 10.28 19.04
CA GLN A 205 1.61 11.23 17.96
C GLN A 205 1.58 10.52 16.61
N ASN A 206 0.46 10.75 15.90
CA ASN A 206 0.39 11.04 14.46
C ASN A 206 1.29 10.21 13.52
N SER A 207 0.85 9.01 13.14
CA SER A 207 1.14 8.47 11.81
C SER A 207 0.15 9.06 10.78
N LYS A 208 0.14 10.40 10.64
CA LYS A 208 -0.54 11.07 9.53
C LYS A 208 0.36 10.93 8.31
N LYS A 209 0.14 9.95 7.41
CA LYS A 209 0.74 9.92 6.06
C LYS A 209 0.30 8.68 5.27
N LYS A 210 -0.81 8.78 4.49
CA LYS A 210 -1.06 8.14 3.16
C LYS A 210 -2.54 8.01 2.76
N TYR A 211 -3.49 8.22 3.66
CA TYR A 211 -4.92 8.04 3.34
C TYR A 211 -5.57 9.21 2.58
N ASN A 212 -4.83 10.32 2.37
CA ASN A 212 -5.35 11.52 1.71
C ASN A 212 -5.04 11.59 0.21
N THR A 213 -4.41 10.59 -0.40
CA THR A 213 -4.01 10.69 -1.81
C THR A 213 -5.09 10.15 -2.74
N PHE A 214 -5.30 10.84 -3.85
CA PHE A 214 -6.05 10.32 -5.00
C PHE A 214 -5.19 9.30 -5.77
N ARG A 215 -5.82 8.33 -6.43
CA ARG A 215 -5.15 7.21 -7.10
C ARG A 215 -5.47 7.21 -8.59
N ILE A 216 -4.54 6.64 -9.35
CA ILE A 216 -4.73 6.40 -10.78
C ILE A 216 -6.00 5.58 -10.97
N GLY A 217 -6.87 6.01 -11.88
CA GLY A 217 -8.18 5.40 -12.12
C GLY A 217 -9.35 6.06 -11.40
N GLU A 218 -9.10 6.94 -10.43
CA GLU A 218 -10.17 7.59 -9.66
C GLU A 218 -10.80 8.77 -10.41
N ILE A 219 -12.09 8.97 -10.18
CA ILE A 219 -12.81 10.18 -10.58
C ILE A 219 -12.85 11.14 -9.39
N THR A 220 -12.57 12.41 -9.65
CA THR A 220 -12.44 13.47 -8.65
C THR A 220 -13.09 14.76 -9.15
N TRP A 221 -13.22 15.74 -8.27
CA TRP A 221 -13.59 17.10 -8.61
C TRP A 221 -12.35 17.99 -8.66
N VAL A 222 -12.27 18.89 -9.64
CA VAL A 222 -11.23 19.90 -9.75
C VAL A 222 -11.85 21.28 -9.68
N GLU A 223 -11.29 22.16 -8.86
CA GLU A 223 -11.74 23.55 -8.77
C GLU A 223 -11.59 24.28 -10.12
N VAL A 224 -12.67 24.90 -10.60
CA VAL A 224 -12.74 25.47 -11.96
C VAL A 224 -11.75 26.61 -12.18
N ARG A 225 -11.39 27.36 -11.13
CA ARG A 225 -10.38 28.43 -11.23
C ARG A 225 -9.01 27.96 -11.72
N TYR A 226 -8.72 26.67 -11.63
CA TYR A 226 -7.49 26.10 -12.18
C TYR A 226 -7.64 25.64 -13.62
N ILE A 227 -8.87 25.43 -14.11
CA ILE A 227 -9.18 24.92 -15.44
C ILE A 227 -9.35 26.05 -16.43
N LEU A 228 -10.07 27.09 -16.02
CA LEU A 228 -10.52 28.17 -16.89
C LEU A 228 -9.83 29.48 -16.52
N ASP A 229 -9.38 30.21 -17.54
CA ASP A 229 -8.82 31.55 -17.33
C ASP A 229 -9.96 32.53 -17.04
N SER A 230 -9.91 33.11 -15.83
CA SER A 230 -10.88 34.07 -15.29
C SER A 230 -11.19 35.27 -16.18
N GLN A 231 -10.37 35.56 -17.20
CA GLN A 231 -10.56 36.69 -18.10
C GLN A 231 -11.26 36.37 -19.43
N ASN A 232 -11.38 35.10 -19.84
CA ASN A 232 -11.86 34.76 -21.20
C ASN A 232 -13.13 33.92 -21.26
N GLU A 233 -13.53 33.24 -20.18
CA GLU A 233 -14.71 32.37 -20.19
C GLU A 233 -15.69 32.76 -19.07
N MET A 234 -16.89 33.23 -19.45
CA MET A 234 -17.98 33.44 -18.49
C MET A 234 -18.50 32.10 -17.99
N ILE A 235 -18.13 31.76 -16.76
CA ILE A 235 -18.61 30.56 -16.08
C ILE A 235 -19.83 30.95 -15.23
N PRO A 236 -20.93 30.19 -15.30
CA PRO A 236 -22.02 30.36 -14.34
C PRO A 236 -21.48 30.20 -12.92
N LYS A 237 -21.81 31.14 -12.03
CA LYS A 237 -21.36 31.14 -10.62
C LYS A 237 -21.66 29.83 -9.89
N GLN A 238 -22.60 29.05 -10.41
CA GLN A 238 -23.01 27.75 -9.92
C GLN A 238 -21.93 26.66 -10.14
N ILE A 239 -21.12 26.76 -11.20
CA ILE A 239 -20.09 25.75 -11.51
C ILE A 239 -18.80 26.12 -10.78
N THR A 240 -18.59 25.49 -9.63
CA THR A 240 -17.39 25.70 -8.81
C THR A 240 -16.30 24.66 -9.05
N HIS A 241 -16.71 23.46 -9.48
CA HIS A 241 -15.83 22.31 -9.69
C HIS A 241 -16.21 21.58 -10.97
N TRP A 242 -15.24 20.89 -11.56
CA TRP A 242 -15.38 20.11 -12.79
C TRP A 242 -14.92 18.66 -12.58
N PRO A 243 -15.60 17.64 -13.13
CA PRO A 243 -15.16 16.26 -13.02
C PRO A 243 -13.82 15.99 -13.72
N ALA A 244 -12.93 15.27 -13.05
CA ALA A 244 -11.64 14.88 -13.62
C ALA A 244 -11.27 13.44 -13.29
N PHE A 245 -10.53 12.82 -14.19
CA PHE A 245 -9.97 11.49 -14.04
C PHE A 245 -8.47 11.57 -13.71
N VAL A 246 -8.04 10.80 -12.71
CA VAL A 246 -6.64 10.77 -12.27
C VAL A 246 -5.84 9.82 -13.16
N ARG A 247 -4.93 10.37 -13.95
CA ARG A 247 -4.05 9.60 -14.86
C ARG A 247 -2.76 9.17 -14.19
N ASP A 248 -2.14 10.07 -13.45
CA ASP A 248 -0.87 9.83 -12.76
C ASP A 248 -0.73 10.77 -11.55
N HIS A 249 0.22 10.48 -10.66
CA HIS A 249 0.63 11.41 -9.62
C HIS A 249 2.08 11.20 -9.22
N ASN A 250 2.76 12.29 -8.91
CA ASN A 250 4.15 12.29 -8.52
C ASN A 250 4.37 13.15 -7.27
N GLN A 251 5.24 12.69 -6.39
CA GLN A 251 5.68 13.47 -5.24
C GLN A 251 6.74 14.48 -5.70
N ILE A 252 6.57 15.75 -5.36
CA ILE A 252 7.50 16.82 -5.72
C ILE A 252 8.37 17.19 -4.52
N THR A 253 9.68 17.29 -4.74
CA THR A 253 10.67 17.64 -3.72
C THR A 253 11.29 19.02 -3.88
N ASP A 254 11.13 19.66 -5.04
CA ASP A 254 11.68 20.98 -5.32
C ASP A 254 10.58 22.02 -5.19
N LEU A 255 10.65 22.81 -4.11
CA LEU A 255 9.78 23.95 -3.87
C LEU A 255 10.43 25.16 -4.56
N THR A 256 9.87 25.63 -5.67
CA THR A 256 10.30 26.88 -6.32
C THR A 256 9.55 28.11 -5.82
N ASP A 257 8.62 27.96 -4.88
CA ASP A 257 7.79 29.06 -4.39
C ASP A 257 7.99 29.23 -2.88
N GLU A 258 8.19 30.47 -2.43
CA GLU A 258 8.38 30.86 -1.02
C GLU A 258 7.16 30.62 -0.11
N GLU A 259 6.10 29.98 -0.61
CA GLU A 259 4.90 29.68 0.15
C GLU A 259 4.88 28.20 0.56
N GLU A 260 4.93 27.98 1.88
CA GLU A 260 4.76 26.71 2.62
C GLU A 260 6.02 26.07 3.21
N ILE A 261 6.77 26.84 4.01
CA ILE A 261 7.77 26.32 4.98
C ILE A 261 7.11 25.62 6.20
N SER A 262 5.77 25.45 6.22
CA SER A 262 5.04 25.01 7.43
C SER A 262 4.50 23.58 7.40
N SER A 263 4.52 22.85 6.28
CA SER A 263 3.95 21.50 6.24
C SER A 263 5.03 20.43 6.08
N SER A 264 5.09 19.50 7.04
CA SER A 264 5.95 18.30 6.97
C SER A 264 5.39 17.22 6.02
N GLU A 265 4.37 17.56 5.22
CA GLU A 265 3.68 16.66 4.32
C GLU A 265 4.32 16.68 2.92
N PRO A 266 4.40 15.53 2.24
CA PRO A 266 4.86 15.48 0.87
C PRO A 266 3.85 16.20 -0.04
N ILE A 267 4.31 17.15 -0.86
CA ILE A 267 3.48 17.75 -1.89
C ILE A 267 3.32 16.76 -3.04
N ILE A 268 2.07 16.47 -3.40
CA ILE A 268 1.72 15.59 -4.50
C ILE A 268 1.11 16.43 -5.62
N GLN A 269 1.63 16.23 -6.82
CA GLN A 269 1.08 16.77 -8.06
C GLN A 269 0.43 15.64 -8.85
N TYR A 270 -0.77 15.91 -9.34
CA TYR A 270 -1.62 14.98 -10.07
C TYR A 270 -1.66 15.38 -11.54
N ASP A 271 -1.53 14.40 -12.42
CA ASP A 271 -1.87 14.54 -13.83
C ASP A 271 -3.33 14.11 -14.02
N LEU A 272 -4.15 15.05 -14.49
CA LEU A 272 -5.60 14.95 -14.50
C LEU A 272 -6.12 15.14 -15.92
N GLN A 273 -7.01 14.25 -16.35
CA GLN A 273 -7.83 14.47 -17.52
C GLN A 273 -9.14 15.14 -17.09
N ILE A 274 -9.30 16.40 -17.45
CA ILE A 274 -10.54 17.12 -17.21
C ILE A 274 -11.59 16.62 -18.21
N LEU A 275 -12.70 16.06 -17.71
CA LEU A 275 -13.66 15.38 -18.58
C LEU A 275 -14.34 16.37 -19.53
N PHE A 276 -14.38 16.06 -20.82
CA PHE A 276 -14.93 16.95 -21.87
C PHE A 276 -14.24 18.33 -21.97
N TYR A 277 -13.01 18.43 -21.47
CA TYR A 277 -12.12 19.56 -21.69
C TYR A 277 -10.84 19.07 -22.39
N LYS A 278 -10.28 19.90 -23.26
CA LYS A 278 -9.27 19.45 -24.23
C LYS A 278 -7.90 19.16 -23.61
N GLU A 279 -7.59 19.82 -22.50
CA GLU A 279 -6.25 19.81 -21.91
C GLU A 279 -6.19 18.95 -20.65
N ASN A 280 -5.12 18.16 -20.55
CA ASN A 280 -4.75 17.53 -19.29
C ASN A 280 -4.07 18.57 -18.40
N MET A 281 -4.30 18.46 -17.10
CA MET A 281 -3.82 19.44 -16.13
C MET A 281 -2.95 18.79 -15.08
N ARG A 282 -1.89 19.52 -14.70
CA ARG A 282 -1.03 19.13 -13.59
C ARG A 282 -1.30 20.00 -12.38
N LEU A 283 -2.02 19.46 -11.40
CA LEU A 283 -2.51 20.22 -10.25
C LEU A 283 -2.04 19.63 -8.92
N LYS A 284 -1.82 20.49 -7.92
CA LYS A 284 -1.53 20.09 -6.54
C LYS A 284 -2.80 19.58 -5.86
N GLN A 285 -2.66 18.74 -4.83
CA GLN A 285 -3.78 18.17 -4.08
C GLN A 285 -4.85 19.19 -3.65
N LYS A 286 -4.45 20.41 -3.28
CA LYS A 286 -5.37 21.47 -2.81
C LYS A 286 -6.45 21.88 -3.81
N ALA A 287 -6.26 21.58 -5.10
CA ALA A 287 -7.21 21.90 -6.16
C ALA A 287 -8.25 20.80 -6.41
N ILE A 288 -8.16 19.67 -5.69
CA ILE A 288 -8.87 18.43 -5.99
C ILE A 288 -9.70 18.01 -4.78
N LEU A 289 -10.94 17.54 -5.01
CA LEU A 289 -11.79 16.94 -3.99
C LEU A 289 -12.20 15.51 -4.38
N PRO A 290 -12.45 14.60 -3.41
CA PRO A 290 -13.04 13.30 -3.69
C PRO A 290 -14.40 13.43 -4.38
N TRP A 291 -14.74 12.53 -5.30
CA TRP A 291 -16.04 12.57 -6.00
C TRP A 291 -17.25 12.65 -5.06
N LEU A 292 -17.20 11.93 -3.95
CA LEU A 292 -18.27 11.90 -2.95
C LEU A 292 -18.37 13.19 -2.11
N ALA A 293 -17.43 14.13 -2.25
CA ALA A 293 -17.44 15.39 -1.48
C ALA A 293 -18.51 16.39 -1.94
N LEU A 294 -18.91 16.36 -3.21
CA LEU A 294 -19.91 17.27 -3.79
C LEU A 294 -21.05 16.46 -4.41
N ASP A 295 -22.26 17.01 -4.38
CA ASP A 295 -23.42 16.41 -5.05
C ASP A 295 -23.60 16.97 -6.46
N SER A 296 -23.46 16.10 -7.47
CA SER A 296 -23.63 16.47 -8.88
C SER A 296 -25.06 16.93 -9.22
N THR A 297 -26.07 16.42 -8.49
CA THR A 297 -27.48 16.72 -8.76
C THR A 297 -27.79 18.20 -8.59
N ASN A 298 -27.22 18.86 -7.58
CA ASN A 298 -27.41 20.29 -7.35
C ASN A 298 -26.93 21.12 -8.54
N PHE A 299 -25.75 20.81 -9.10
CA PHE A 299 -25.24 21.53 -10.26
C PHE A 299 -26.14 21.33 -11.48
N VAL A 300 -26.55 20.08 -11.73
CA VAL A 300 -27.42 19.73 -12.86
C VAL A 300 -28.78 20.42 -12.75
N THR A 301 -29.40 20.41 -11.56
CA THR A 301 -30.69 21.07 -11.34
C THR A 301 -30.60 22.58 -11.56
N GLU A 302 -29.56 23.25 -11.04
CA GLU A 302 -29.40 24.69 -11.24
C GLU A 302 -29.16 25.06 -12.70
N ILE A 303 -28.33 24.29 -13.42
CA ILE A 303 -28.09 24.50 -14.84
C ILE A 303 -29.35 24.20 -15.66
N ASN A 304 -30.13 23.19 -15.26
CA ASN A 304 -31.33 22.81 -15.99
C ASN A 304 -32.49 23.82 -15.88
N LYS A 305 -32.45 24.72 -14.89
CA LYS A 305 -33.37 25.86 -14.79
C LYS A 305 -33.12 26.92 -15.87
N ILE A 306 -31.96 26.90 -16.51
CA ILE A 306 -31.61 27.82 -17.59
C ILE A 306 -32.15 27.23 -18.90
N ASP A 307 -32.88 28.05 -19.65
CA ASP A 307 -33.45 27.68 -20.94
C ASP A 307 -32.37 27.16 -21.89
N ASN A 308 -32.68 26.14 -22.67
CA ASN A 308 -31.69 25.46 -23.53
C ASN A 308 -30.99 26.42 -24.49
N ASP A 309 -31.71 27.41 -25.03
CA ASP A 309 -31.18 28.41 -25.96
C ASP A 309 -30.20 29.39 -25.28
N ASP A 310 -30.28 29.54 -23.96
CA ASP A 310 -29.39 30.38 -23.15
C ASP A 310 -28.20 29.61 -22.57
N ARG A 311 -28.10 28.29 -22.81
CA ARG A 311 -26.99 27.48 -22.31
C ARG A 311 -25.75 27.70 -23.14
N THR A 312 -24.66 28.09 -22.48
CA THR A 312 -23.36 28.20 -23.15
C THR A 312 -22.82 26.82 -23.56
N GLU A 313 -21.90 26.80 -24.52
CA GLU A 313 -21.17 25.59 -24.89
C GLU A 313 -20.47 24.96 -23.69
N LEU A 314 -19.93 25.80 -22.79
CA LEU A 314 -19.27 25.37 -21.57
C LEU A 314 -20.24 24.65 -20.61
N MET A 315 -21.45 25.17 -20.43
CA MET A 315 -22.49 24.50 -19.64
C MET A 315 -22.86 23.15 -20.24
N SER A 316 -22.97 23.08 -21.56
CA SER A 316 -23.25 21.84 -22.27
C SER A 316 -22.13 20.80 -22.11
N LYS A 317 -20.86 21.23 -22.15
CA LYS A 317 -19.70 20.36 -21.86
C LYS A 317 -19.70 19.89 -20.41
N PHE A 318 -20.01 20.77 -19.48
CA PHE A 318 -20.08 20.44 -18.05
C PHE A 318 -21.16 19.38 -17.79
N LEU A 319 -22.38 19.55 -18.32
CA LEU A 319 -23.44 18.55 -18.17
C LEU A 319 -23.03 17.19 -18.73
N LYS A 320 -22.41 17.15 -19.92
CA LYS A 320 -21.87 15.90 -20.49
C LYS A 320 -20.80 15.27 -19.60
N ALA A 321 -19.93 16.07 -18.99
CA ALA A 321 -18.92 15.60 -18.04
C ALA A 321 -19.55 15.00 -16.77
N ILE A 322 -20.60 15.63 -16.24
CA ILE A 322 -21.38 15.10 -15.11
C ILE A 322 -22.03 13.77 -15.49
N ASP A 323 -22.72 13.72 -16.63
CA ASP A 323 -23.43 12.52 -17.08
C ASP A 323 -22.46 11.36 -17.26
N TYR A 324 -21.33 11.59 -17.92
CA TYR A 324 -20.28 10.59 -18.07
C TYR A 324 -19.71 10.12 -16.72
N ALA A 325 -19.40 11.05 -15.82
CA ALA A 325 -18.86 10.69 -14.51
C ALA A 325 -19.87 9.90 -13.67
N ASN A 326 -21.14 10.30 -13.65
CA ASN A 326 -22.21 9.56 -12.99
C ASN A 326 -22.37 8.15 -13.61
N ASP A 327 -22.34 8.04 -14.94
CA ASP A 327 -22.46 6.75 -15.65
C ASP A 327 -21.30 5.82 -15.29
N ALA A 328 -20.05 6.30 -15.42
CA ALA A 328 -18.87 5.55 -15.04
C ALA A 328 -18.94 5.12 -13.57
N THR A 329 -19.19 6.06 -12.65
CA THR A 329 -19.22 5.76 -11.21
C THR A 329 -20.35 4.83 -10.78
N SER A 330 -21.45 4.72 -11.54
CA SER A 330 -22.53 3.77 -11.25
C SER A 330 -22.24 2.34 -11.72
N LYS A 331 -21.36 2.18 -12.73
CA LYS A 331 -21.11 0.88 -13.40
C LYS A 331 -19.76 0.26 -13.03
N THR A 332 -18.84 1.03 -12.47
CA THR A 332 -17.48 0.54 -12.23
C THR A 332 -17.41 -0.38 -11.02
N LEU A 333 -17.12 -1.65 -11.29
CA LEU A 333 -16.68 -2.64 -10.31
C LEU A 333 -15.57 -3.50 -10.93
N GLU A 334 -14.32 -3.13 -10.71
CA GLU A 334 -13.16 -3.79 -11.32
C GLU A 334 -12.19 -4.34 -10.26
N PRO A 335 -12.22 -5.66 -9.99
CA PRO A 335 -11.27 -6.30 -9.09
C PRO A 335 -9.93 -6.60 -9.79
N PHE A 336 -8.84 -6.10 -9.21
CA PHE A 336 -7.46 -6.40 -9.61
C PHE A 336 -6.95 -7.60 -8.80
N TYR A 337 -7.09 -8.80 -9.36
CA TYR A 337 -6.67 -10.03 -8.68
C TYR A 337 -5.16 -10.09 -8.43
N SER A 338 -4.81 -10.67 -7.29
CA SER A 338 -3.46 -11.20 -7.06
C SER A 338 -3.26 -12.47 -7.89
N GLU A 339 -2.02 -12.79 -8.21
CA GLU A 339 -1.63 -14.15 -8.64
C GLU A 339 -1.76 -15.16 -7.48
N GLU A 340 -1.92 -14.67 -6.25
CA GLU A 340 -2.12 -15.46 -5.05
C GLU A 340 -3.55 -16.04 -4.97
N VAL A 341 -3.61 -17.38 -4.96
CA VAL A 341 -4.84 -18.16 -4.77
C VAL A 341 -4.76 -18.80 -3.38
N ILE A 342 -5.65 -18.40 -2.46
CA ILE A 342 -5.70 -18.95 -1.09
C ILE A 342 -6.27 -20.37 -1.13
N SER A 343 -7.30 -20.57 -1.94
CA SER A 343 -7.88 -21.87 -2.24
C SER A 343 -8.52 -21.82 -3.62
N PRO A 344 -8.88 -22.96 -4.23
CA PRO A 344 -9.58 -22.97 -5.52
C PRO A 344 -10.85 -22.10 -5.55
N ARG A 345 -11.43 -21.79 -4.38
CA ARG A 345 -12.67 -21.01 -4.24
C ARG A 345 -12.46 -19.62 -3.63
N LEU A 346 -11.24 -19.27 -3.21
CA LEU A 346 -10.93 -17.99 -2.58
C LEU A 346 -9.73 -17.34 -3.24
N ARG A 347 -9.99 -16.24 -3.95
CA ARG A 347 -8.94 -15.44 -4.62
C ARG A 347 -8.70 -14.13 -3.89
N VAL A 348 -7.43 -13.75 -3.76
CA VAL A 348 -7.05 -12.45 -3.20
C VAL A 348 -7.21 -11.37 -4.26
N ILE A 349 -7.83 -10.26 -3.89
CA ILE A 349 -7.91 -9.04 -4.69
C ILE A 349 -6.92 -8.02 -4.12
N LYS A 350 -5.97 -7.54 -4.93
CA LYS A 350 -4.98 -6.52 -4.53
C LYS A 350 -5.57 -5.12 -4.45
N GLY A 351 -6.61 -4.87 -5.23
CA GLY A 351 -7.40 -3.66 -5.16
C GLY A 351 -8.67 -3.81 -5.96
N ILE A 352 -9.65 -2.96 -5.69
CA ILE A 352 -10.93 -2.96 -6.39
C ILE A 352 -11.33 -1.53 -6.70
N LEU A 353 -11.53 -1.21 -7.97
CA LEU A 353 -12.13 0.06 -8.37
C LEU A 353 -13.65 -0.07 -8.20
N ILE A 354 -14.23 0.73 -7.30
CA ILE A 354 -15.65 0.71 -6.99
C ILE A 354 -16.23 2.11 -7.14
N GLY A 355 -17.07 2.26 -8.16
CA GLY A 355 -17.48 3.56 -8.67
C GLY A 355 -16.28 4.49 -8.92
N PRO A 356 -16.21 5.66 -8.25
CA PRO A 356 -15.13 6.64 -8.42
C PRO A 356 -13.81 6.27 -7.71
N GLU A 357 -13.79 5.27 -6.83
CA GLU A 357 -12.75 5.10 -5.82
C GLU A 357 -12.06 3.74 -5.92
N LEU A 358 -10.71 3.75 -5.89
CA LEU A 358 -9.91 2.54 -5.86
C LEU A 358 -9.65 2.14 -4.41
N LEU A 359 -10.08 0.96 -3.97
CA LEU A 359 -9.80 0.42 -2.64
C LEU A 359 -8.65 -0.58 -2.70
N LYS A 360 -7.84 -0.66 -1.64
CA LYS A 360 -6.70 -1.57 -1.50
C LYS A 360 -6.58 -2.09 -0.07
N GLU A 361 -5.74 -3.11 0.09
CA GLU A 361 -5.27 -3.57 1.39
C GLU A 361 -4.71 -2.41 2.24
N ASN A 362 -5.01 -2.41 3.54
CA ASN A 362 -4.63 -1.40 4.53
C ASN A 362 -5.33 -0.04 4.40
N ASP A 363 -6.33 0.11 3.53
CA ASP A 363 -7.13 1.33 3.46
C ASP A 363 -8.12 1.45 4.60
N TYR A 364 -8.44 2.69 4.95
CA TYR A 364 -9.61 3.01 5.74
C TYR A 364 -10.78 3.38 4.82
N ILE A 365 -11.94 2.79 5.09
CA ILE A 365 -13.19 3.06 4.38
C ILE A 365 -14.27 3.45 5.39
N ARG A 366 -15.24 4.23 4.94
CA ARG A 366 -16.49 4.48 5.66
C ARG A 366 -17.43 3.31 5.38
N VAL A 367 -18.12 2.84 6.42
CA VAL A 367 -19.15 1.80 6.33
C VAL A 367 -20.52 2.47 6.40
N LYS A 368 -21.49 2.00 5.61
CA LYS A 368 -22.87 2.49 5.65
C LYS A 368 -23.48 2.25 7.04
N HIS A 369 -24.36 3.14 7.45
CA HIS A 369 -25.07 2.99 8.72
C HIS A 369 -26.13 1.90 8.62
N ASP A 370 -25.95 0.79 9.34
CA ASP A 370 -27.04 -0.13 9.60
C ASP A 370 -27.93 0.42 10.73
N LYS A 371 -29.25 0.50 10.48
CA LYS A 371 -30.23 0.99 11.45
C LYS A 371 -30.28 0.11 12.71
N GLN A 372 -29.88 -1.17 12.61
CA GLN A 372 -29.93 -2.10 13.74
C GLN A 372 -28.79 -1.92 14.76
N GLN A 373 -27.64 -1.38 14.35
CA GLN A 373 -26.48 -1.19 15.23
C GLN A 373 -26.52 0.12 16.04
N GLN A 374 -27.50 1.00 15.77
CA GLN A 374 -27.64 2.30 16.44
C GLN A 374 -27.86 2.20 17.95
N ASN A 375 -28.55 1.14 18.41
CA ASN A 375 -28.95 1.04 19.82
C ASN A 375 -27.82 0.59 20.76
N ALA A 376 -26.71 0.07 20.25
CA ALA A 376 -25.66 -0.51 21.08
C ALA A 376 -24.50 0.46 21.41
N ILE A 377 -24.23 1.49 20.57
CA ILE A 377 -22.95 2.24 20.67
C ILE A 377 -23.10 3.78 20.68
N ASN A 378 -24.29 4.40 20.57
CA ASN A 378 -24.45 5.87 20.62
C ASN A 378 -23.47 6.64 19.69
N LEU A 379 -23.21 6.11 18.49
CA LEU A 379 -22.26 6.69 17.55
C LEU A 379 -22.95 7.72 16.64
N ASN A 380 -22.64 8.99 16.82
CA ASN A 380 -23.13 10.09 15.97
C ASN A 380 -22.53 10.10 14.54
N LYS A 381 -21.55 9.23 14.22
CA LYS A 381 -20.89 9.18 12.90
C LYS A 381 -20.65 7.73 12.46
N SER A 382 -20.59 7.50 11.15
CA SER A 382 -20.38 6.17 10.56
C SER A 382 -19.07 5.55 11.02
N PRO A 383 -19.05 4.23 11.30
CA PRO A 383 -17.84 3.53 11.65
C PRO A 383 -16.87 3.53 10.47
N ILE A 384 -15.58 3.49 10.80
CA ILE A 384 -14.50 3.40 9.83
C ILE A 384 -13.95 1.98 9.87
N PHE A 385 -13.78 1.36 8.72
CA PHE A 385 -13.24 0.01 8.60
C PHE A 385 -11.85 0.06 7.97
N LYS A 386 -10.87 -0.59 8.60
CA LYS A 386 -9.52 -0.76 8.05
C LYS A 386 -9.42 -2.11 7.37
N ILE A 387 -9.21 -2.12 6.07
CA ILE A 387 -9.11 -3.32 5.24
C ILE A 387 -7.80 -4.04 5.56
N HIS A 388 -7.87 -5.32 5.92
CA HIS A 388 -6.71 -6.23 5.96
C HIS A 388 -6.62 -7.08 4.70
N TYR A 389 -7.77 -7.55 4.19
CA TYR A 389 -7.82 -8.38 2.99
C TYR A 389 -9.08 -8.09 2.19
N ILE A 390 -8.98 -8.20 0.86
CA ILE A 390 -10.13 -8.20 -0.06
C ILE A 390 -10.13 -9.57 -0.75
N LEU A 391 -11.21 -10.30 -0.61
CA LEU A 391 -11.32 -11.69 -1.05
C LEU A 391 -12.50 -11.83 -1.99
N HIS A 392 -12.30 -12.54 -3.10
CA HIS A 392 -13.40 -13.03 -3.92
C HIS A 392 -13.67 -14.49 -3.54
N ASN A 393 -14.85 -14.75 -2.99
CA ASN A 393 -15.37 -16.07 -2.73
C ASN A 393 -16.19 -16.56 -3.93
N GLU A 394 -15.61 -17.50 -4.69
CA GLU A 394 -16.24 -18.07 -5.88
C GLU A 394 -17.40 -19.01 -5.54
N GLU A 395 -17.49 -19.53 -4.32
CA GLU A 395 -18.58 -20.43 -3.95
C GLU A 395 -19.91 -19.70 -3.83
N ILE A 396 -19.87 -18.50 -3.24
CA ILE A 396 -21.04 -17.63 -3.07
C ILE A 396 -21.08 -16.50 -4.10
N GLN A 397 -20.08 -16.42 -5.00
CA GLN A 397 -19.90 -15.36 -6.00
C GLN A 397 -19.98 -13.96 -5.37
N ARG A 398 -19.23 -13.72 -4.28
CA ARG A 398 -19.22 -12.43 -3.58
C ARG A 398 -17.81 -11.99 -3.23
N ILE A 399 -17.64 -10.67 -3.19
CA ILE A 399 -16.44 -10.02 -2.69
C ILE A 399 -16.66 -9.65 -1.22
N GLU A 400 -15.73 -10.06 -0.36
CA GLU A 400 -15.73 -9.81 1.08
C GLU A 400 -14.46 -9.06 1.47
N LEU A 401 -14.59 -8.10 2.39
CA LEU A 401 -13.48 -7.37 2.98
C LEU A 401 -13.34 -7.79 4.42
N THR A 402 -12.13 -8.20 4.83
CA THR A 402 -11.82 -8.57 6.22
C THR A 402 -10.93 -7.51 6.85
N GLY A 403 -11.15 -7.18 8.12
CA GLY A 403 -10.44 -6.06 8.76
C GLY A 403 -10.95 -5.65 10.13
N ASP A 404 -10.61 -4.42 10.50
CA ASP A 404 -10.86 -3.84 11.82
C ASP A 404 -11.86 -2.69 11.78
N ILE A 405 -12.73 -2.58 12.79
CA ILE A 405 -13.69 -1.49 12.95
C ILE A 405 -13.15 -0.45 13.93
N PHE A 406 -13.27 0.81 13.55
CA PHE A 406 -12.87 1.99 14.29
C PHE A 406 -14.03 2.97 14.43
N VAL A 407 -14.03 3.70 15.54
CA VAL A 407 -14.94 4.80 15.80
C VAL A 407 -14.17 6.10 15.99
N ARG A 408 -14.81 7.22 15.64
CA ARG A 408 -14.25 8.56 15.85
C ARG A 408 -14.61 9.05 17.25
N VAL A 409 -13.60 9.36 18.06
CA VAL A 409 -13.81 9.76 19.47
C VAL A 409 -13.91 11.28 19.63
N HIS A 410 -13.25 12.06 18.78
CA HIS A 410 -13.29 13.52 18.82
C HIS A 410 -13.53 14.10 17.42
N GLN A 411 -14.41 15.11 17.34
CA GLN A 411 -14.84 15.72 16.07
C GLN A 411 -13.68 16.44 15.36
N ASP A 412 -12.79 17.10 16.11
CA ASP A 412 -11.76 17.98 15.53
C ASP A 412 -10.40 17.31 15.29
N GLN A 413 -10.19 16.09 15.79
CA GLN A 413 -8.86 15.45 15.79
C GLN A 413 -8.76 14.18 14.94
N ASN A 414 -9.85 13.76 14.27
CA ASN A 414 -9.90 12.52 13.48
C ASN A 414 -9.29 11.30 14.19
N VAL A 415 -9.40 11.25 15.53
CA VAL A 415 -8.84 10.16 16.33
C VAL A 415 -9.72 8.93 16.17
N LEU A 416 -9.14 7.89 15.58
CA LEU A 416 -9.77 6.58 15.38
C LEU A 416 -9.41 5.64 16.52
N VAL A 417 -10.43 5.09 17.19
CA VAL A 417 -10.25 4.07 18.22
C VAL A 417 -10.82 2.75 17.72
N LYS A 418 -9.97 1.71 17.72
CA LYS A 418 -10.36 0.35 17.36
C LYS A 418 -11.34 -0.19 18.40
N ILE A 419 -12.44 -0.78 17.95
CA ILE A 419 -13.49 -1.33 18.82
C ILE A 419 -13.67 -2.84 18.74
N ASN A 420 -12.88 -3.54 17.90
CA ASN A 420 -12.94 -5.00 17.86
C ASN A 420 -12.61 -5.63 19.22
N LEU A 421 -13.23 -6.78 19.49
CA LEU A 421 -12.76 -7.68 20.54
C LEU A 421 -11.37 -8.25 20.18
N SER A 422 -10.55 -8.53 21.19
CA SER A 422 -9.18 -9.03 21.00
C SER A 422 -9.16 -10.31 20.14
N GLY A 423 -8.41 -10.28 19.04
CA GLY A 423 -8.23 -11.43 18.14
C GLY A 423 -9.37 -11.67 17.15
N GLN A 424 -10.40 -10.81 17.09
CA GLN A 424 -11.48 -10.90 16.11
C GLN A 424 -11.30 -9.90 14.97
N GLU A 425 -11.38 -10.40 13.73
CA GLU A 425 -11.53 -9.59 12.53
C GLU A 425 -12.99 -9.61 12.07
N HIS A 426 -13.46 -8.48 11.54
CA HIS A 426 -14.80 -8.35 10.98
C HIS A 426 -14.78 -8.55 9.48
N LYS A 427 -15.87 -9.10 8.93
CA LYS A 427 -16.12 -9.21 7.50
C LYS A 427 -17.27 -8.31 7.09
N ILE A 428 -17.12 -7.62 5.97
CA ILE A 428 -18.18 -6.80 5.35
C ILE A 428 -18.23 -7.08 3.85
N GLY A 429 -19.41 -6.92 3.25
CA GLY A 429 -19.60 -7.00 1.81
C GLY A 429 -19.43 -5.66 1.12
N LEU A 430 -19.49 -5.64 -0.22
CA LEU A 430 -19.46 -4.40 -1.00
C LEU A 430 -20.65 -3.48 -0.70
N GLY A 431 -21.82 -4.06 -0.42
CA GLY A 431 -23.04 -3.32 -0.07
C GLY A 431 -22.89 -2.45 1.17
N ASP A 432 -22.03 -2.87 2.11
CA ASP A 432 -21.76 -2.16 3.36
C ASP A 432 -20.83 -0.95 3.19
N ILE A 433 -20.19 -0.79 2.02
CA ILE A 433 -19.17 0.25 1.82
C ILE A 433 -19.82 1.58 1.44
N ALA A 434 -19.57 2.62 2.25
CA ALA A 434 -20.00 3.99 1.93
C ALA A 434 -18.98 4.75 1.06
N GLY A 435 -17.71 4.35 1.06
CA GLY A 435 -16.64 4.95 0.27
C GLY A 435 -15.33 5.02 1.06
N ARG A 436 -14.26 5.55 0.46
CA ARG A 436 -12.99 5.76 1.14
C ARG A 436 -13.13 6.74 2.31
N PHE A 437 -12.30 6.55 3.33
CA PHE A 437 -12.10 7.52 4.39
C PHE A 437 -10.88 8.38 4.05
N TYR A 438 -11.10 9.69 3.93
CA TYR A 438 -10.04 10.69 3.78
C TYR A 438 -9.95 11.48 5.07
N GLU A 439 -8.76 11.60 5.65
CA GLU A 439 -8.56 12.39 6.86
C GLU A 439 -8.80 13.89 6.60
N LYS A 440 -8.35 14.40 5.44
CA LYS A 440 -8.60 15.81 5.02
C LYS A 440 -10.07 16.09 4.69
N TYR A 441 -10.85 15.06 4.37
CA TYR A 441 -12.26 15.17 4.00
C TYR A 441 -13.12 14.23 4.85
N SER A 442 -12.91 14.28 6.18
CA SER A 442 -13.50 13.31 7.09
C SER A 442 -15.02 13.46 7.26
N ASP A 443 -15.58 14.61 6.87
CA ASP A 443 -17.01 14.91 6.96
C ASP A 443 -17.82 14.51 5.73
N ILE A 444 -17.22 13.85 4.74
CA ILE A 444 -17.97 13.27 3.62
C ILE A 444 -19.04 12.32 4.18
N SER A 445 -20.30 12.62 3.84
CA SER A 445 -21.48 11.86 4.26
C SER A 445 -22.13 11.09 3.12
N ARG A 446 -21.93 11.50 1.85
CA ARG A 446 -22.45 10.79 0.67
C ARG A 446 -21.88 9.37 0.61
N CYS A 447 -22.65 8.45 0.07
CA CYS A 447 -22.28 7.05 -0.04
C CYS A 447 -22.11 6.65 -1.51
N LEU A 448 -21.28 5.63 -1.75
CA LEU A 448 -21.28 4.90 -3.02
C LEU A 448 -22.67 4.30 -3.29
N LEU A 449 -23.15 4.52 -4.50
CA LEU A 449 -24.33 3.87 -5.04
C LEU A 449 -23.83 2.62 -5.79
N ILE A 450 -23.78 1.50 -5.09
CA ILE A 450 -23.44 0.20 -5.67
C ILE A 450 -24.75 -0.59 -5.67
N ASP A 451 -25.28 -0.89 -6.84
CA ASP A 451 -26.40 -1.82 -6.96
C ASP A 451 -25.86 -3.23 -6.69
N GLU A 452 -26.28 -3.84 -5.57
CA GLU A 452 -25.85 -5.18 -5.13
C GLU A 452 -26.08 -6.30 -6.18
N TYR A 453 -26.81 -6.00 -7.26
CA TYR A 453 -27.16 -6.92 -8.34
C TYR A 453 -26.15 -6.99 -9.50
N SER A 454 -25.11 -6.16 -9.56
CA SER A 454 -24.12 -6.25 -10.65
C SER A 454 -23.05 -7.31 -10.40
N ASN A 455 -23.46 -8.58 -10.27
CA ASN A 455 -22.54 -9.74 -10.28
C ASN A 455 -22.11 -10.14 -11.70
N ASN A 456 -22.30 -9.26 -12.68
CA ASN A 456 -21.89 -9.50 -14.05
C ASN A 456 -20.45 -9.01 -14.26
N ARG A 457 -19.60 -9.93 -14.72
CA ARG A 457 -18.31 -9.63 -15.36
C ARG A 457 -18.46 -8.42 -16.28
N PHE A 458 -17.77 -7.32 -15.98
CA PHE A 458 -17.57 -6.26 -16.95
C PHE A 458 -16.10 -6.10 -17.32
N GLN A 459 -15.88 -6.09 -18.63
CA GLN A 459 -14.59 -5.97 -19.30
C GLN A 459 -14.11 -4.52 -19.28
N ALA A 460 -12.80 -4.37 -19.12
CA ALA A 460 -12.02 -3.13 -19.15
C ALA A 460 -11.99 -2.45 -20.55
N GLU A 461 -13.14 -2.29 -21.20
CA GLU A 461 -13.25 -1.56 -22.48
C GLU A 461 -13.52 -0.06 -22.29
N PHE A 462 -14.01 0.36 -21.12
CA PHE A 462 -14.46 1.73 -20.85
C PHE A 462 -13.34 2.81 -20.89
N PHE A 463 -12.08 2.42 -20.75
CA PHE A 463 -10.94 3.34 -20.73
C PHE A 463 -10.10 3.34 -22.02
N LYS A 464 -10.53 2.60 -23.07
CA LYS A 464 -9.78 2.50 -24.33
C LYS A 464 -10.17 3.54 -25.39
N GLU A 465 -11.26 4.28 -25.22
CA GLU A 465 -11.81 5.15 -26.27
C GLU A 465 -11.36 6.63 -26.25
N PHE A 466 -10.36 7.02 -25.43
CA PHE A 466 -9.83 8.39 -25.44
C PHE A 466 -8.31 8.49 -25.29
#